data_AF-A0A6C1NVK1-F1
#
_entry.id   AF-A0A6C1NVK1-F1
#
_cell.length_a   1.000
_cell.length_b   1.000
_cell.length_c   1.000
_cell.angle_alpha   90.00
_cell.angle_beta   90.00
_cell.angle_gamma   90.00
#
_symmetry.space_group_name_H-M   'P 1'
#
loop_
_entity.id
_entity.type
_entity.pdbx_description
1 polymer ?
#
loop_
_entity_poly.entity_id
_entity_poly.type
_entity_poly.pdbx_seq_one_letter_code
_entity_poly.pdbx_strand_id
1 'polypeptide(L)'
;AHHDSLYTMVIDAAQRRVRPCLMTTGTTMLALLPILTSSGRGAEIMIPMAIPAFGGMFALLFSLLLVPLLYAIWKEMAWKFEMKAEDDV
;
A
#
# COMPACT_ATOMS: atom_id res chain seq x y z
N ALA A 1 -23.77 16.85 -9.52
CA ALA A 1 -22.65 17.80 -9.67
C ALA A 1 -21.72 17.83 -8.46
N HIS A 2 -22.22 18.02 -7.22
CA HIS A 2 -21.32 18.11 -6.04
C HIS A 2 -20.74 16.75 -5.58
N HIS A 3 -21.49 15.65 -5.71
CA HIS A 3 -21.06 14.31 -5.27
C HIS A 3 -19.88 13.73 -6.06
N ASP A 4 -19.81 14.01 -7.37
CA ASP A 4 -18.71 13.51 -8.23
C ASP A 4 -17.36 14.11 -7.81
N SER A 5 -17.36 15.34 -7.28
CA SER A 5 -16.14 16.02 -6.84
C SER A 5 -15.47 15.33 -5.64
N LEU A 6 -16.26 14.90 -4.64
CA LEU A 6 -15.72 14.25 -3.45
C LEU A 6 -15.16 12.86 -3.75
N TYR A 7 -15.87 12.08 -4.58
CA TYR A 7 -15.40 10.76 -4.97
C TYR A 7 -14.10 10.84 -5.77
N THR A 8 -14.02 11.79 -6.72
CA THR A 8 -12.82 12.05 -7.52
C THR A 8 -11.66 12.51 -6.65
N MET A 9 -11.88 13.38 -5.66
CA MET A 9 -10.82 13.83 -4.75
C MET A 9 -10.29 12.72 -3.84
N VAL A 10 -11.17 11.83 -3.34
CA VAL A 10 -10.76 10.66 -2.55
C VAL A 10 -9.94 9.68 -3.39
N ILE A 11 -10.36 9.42 -4.64
CA ILE A 11 -9.60 8.56 -5.56
C ILE A 11 -8.25 9.19 -5.92
N ASP A 12 -8.21 10.49 -6.20
CA ASP A 12 -6.95 11.18 -6.54
C ASP A 12 -5.98 11.17 -5.35
N ALA A 13 -6.49 11.41 -4.14
CA ALA A 13 -5.71 11.31 -2.90
C ALA A 13 -5.17 9.90 -2.66
N ALA A 14 -5.97 8.86 -2.94
CA ALA A 14 -5.54 7.47 -2.83
C ALA A 14 -4.48 7.11 -3.90
N GLN A 15 -4.71 7.46 -5.17
CA GLN A 15 -3.78 7.20 -6.26
C GLN A 15 -2.42 7.88 -6.06
N ARG A 16 -2.38 9.07 -5.48
CA ARG A 16 -1.14 9.79 -5.16
C ARG A 16 -0.23 9.05 -4.17
N ARG A 17 -0.76 8.16 -3.33
CA ARG A 17 0.06 7.34 -2.40
C ARG A 17 0.41 5.97 -2.97
N VAL A 18 -0.51 5.35 -3.68
CA VAL A 18 -0.32 4.01 -4.27
C VAL A 18 0.70 4.03 -5.41
N ARG A 19 0.71 5.08 -6.25
CA ARG A 19 1.68 5.22 -7.35
C ARG A 19 3.15 5.25 -6.88
N PRO A 20 3.54 6.13 -5.93
CA PRO A 20 4.89 6.12 -5.38
C PRO A 20 5.29 4.77 -4.78
N CYS A 21 4.39 4.11 -4.04
CA CYS A 21 4.74 2.87 -3.36
C CYS A 21 4.99 1.71 -4.34
N LEU A 22 4.16 1.60 -5.39
CA LEU A 22 4.34 0.63 -6.47
C LEU A 22 5.62 0.89 -7.27
N MET A 23 5.97 2.16 -7.49
CA MET A 23 7.20 2.52 -8.18
C MET A 23 8.43 2.05 -7.39
N THR A 24 8.43 2.26 -6.07
CA THR A 24 9.57 1.87 -5.21
C THR A 24 9.72 0.36 -5.16
N THR A 25 8.65 -0.38 -4.83
CA THR A 25 8.72 -1.86 -4.76
C THR A 25 9.01 -2.48 -6.11
N GLY A 26 8.42 -1.96 -7.19
CA GLY A 26 8.70 -2.41 -8.55
C GLY A 26 10.16 -2.20 -8.95
N THR A 27 10.72 -1.01 -8.68
CA THR A 27 12.12 -0.71 -9.01
C THR A 27 13.09 -1.55 -8.16
N THR A 28 12.80 -1.76 -6.88
CA THR A 28 13.64 -2.61 -6.02
C THR A 28 13.55 -4.09 -6.39
N MET A 29 12.37 -4.58 -6.76
CA MET A 29 12.20 -5.93 -7.34
C MET A 29 13.06 -6.09 -8.58
N LEU A 30 12.99 -5.14 -9.52
CA LEU A 30 13.79 -5.16 -10.74
C LEU A 30 15.30 -5.07 -10.46
N ALA A 31 15.72 -4.30 -9.45
CA ALA A 31 17.12 -4.18 -9.06
C ALA A 31 17.66 -5.44 -8.35
N LEU A 32 16.83 -6.11 -7.56
CA LEU A 32 17.20 -7.34 -6.83
C LEU A 32 17.14 -8.59 -7.71
N LEU A 33 16.32 -8.59 -8.76
CA LEU A 33 16.17 -9.71 -9.68
C LEU A 33 17.52 -10.20 -10.25
N PRO A 34 18.40 -9.35 -10.83
CA PRO A 34 19.71 -9.78 -11.31
C PRO A 34 20.66 -10.21 -10.18
N ILE A 35 20.55 -9.60 -9.00
CA ILE A 35 21.38 -9.89 -7.82
C ILE A 35 21.07 -11.29 -7.29
N LEU A 36 19.78 -11.69 -7.30
CA LEU A 36 19.35 -13.02 -6.85
C LEU A 36 19.66 -14.12 -7.88
N THR A 37 19.63 -13.83 -9.18
CA THR A 37 20.05 -14.78 -10.23
C THR A 37 21.57 -14.93 -10.37
N SER A 38 22.35 -13.98 -9.86
CA SER A 38 23.82 -14.05 -9.93
C SER A 38 24.37 -14.95 -8.83
N SER A 39 24.72 -16.18 -9.18
CA SER A 39 25.38 -17.15 -8.28
C SER A 39 26.91 -16.96 -8.19
N GLY A 40 27.40 -15.72 -8.33
CA GLY A 40 28.83 -15.39 -8.34
C GLY A 40 29.47 -15.22 -6.94
N ARG A 41 30.80 -15.08 -6.88
CA ARG A 41 31.55 -14.72 -5.66
C ARG A 41 30.99 -13.44 -5.04
N GLY A 42 30.34 -13.54 -3.88
CA GLY A 42 29.66 -12.43 -3.19
C GLY A 42 28.15 -12.65 -2.95
N ALA A 43 27.53 -13.62 -3.61
CA ALA A 43 26.13 -13.97 -3.41
C ALA A 43 25.82 -14.44 -1.97
N GLU A 44 26.74 -15.18 -1.34
CA GLU A 44 26.59 -15.65 0.05
C GLU A 44 26.45 -14.50 1.07
N ILE A 45 26.92 -13.29 0.72
CA ILE A 45 26.85 -12.11 1.60
C ILE A 45 25.66 -11.22 1.20
N MET A 46 25.34 -11.12 -0.10
CA MET A 46 24.25 -10.27 -0.59
C MET A 46 22.86 -10.88 -0.39
N ILE A 47 22.71 -12.20 -0.54
CA ILE A 47 21.43 -12.91 -0.36
C ILE A 47 20.81 -12.67 1.04
N PRO A 48 21.54 -12.83 2.16
CA PRO A 48 20.97 -12.60 3.49
C PRO A 48 20.61 -11.14 3.77
N MET A 49 21.15 -10.17 3.03
CA MET A 49 20.73 -8.77 3.12
C MET A 49 19.53 -8.45 2.22
N ALA A 50 19.44 -9.09 1.05
CA ALA A 50 18.38 -8.88 0.06
C ALA A 50 17.02 -9.45 0.50
N ILE A 51 17.00 -10.65 1.07
CA ILE A 51 15.76 -11.34 1.49
C ILE A 51 14.93 -10.50 2.48
N PRO A 52 15.48 -10.04 3.63
CA PRO A 52 14.72 -9.22 4.57
C PRO A 52 14.35 -7.84 4.02
N ALA A 53 15.19 -7.25 3.16
CA ALA A 53 14.84 -5.98 2.50
C ALA A 53 13.61 -6.13 1.60
N PHE A 54 13.51 -7.25 0.87
CA PHE A 54 12.35 -7.56 0.03
C PHE A 54 11.07 -7.73 0.85
N GLY A 55 11.15 -8.51 1.94
CA GLY A 55 10.02 -8.70 2.86
C GLY A 55 9.61 -7.41 3.57
N GLY A 56 10.58 -6.61 4.03
CA GLY A 56 10.35 -5.33 4.70
C GLY A 56 9.71 -4.28 3.79
N MET A 57 10.14 -4.20 2.53
CA MET A 57 9.50 -3.33 1.54
C MET A 57 8.07 -3.76 1.21
N PHE A 58 7.80 -5.07 1.18
CA PHE A 58 6.45 -5.58 0.99
C PHE A 58 5.55 -5.25 2.19
N ALA A 59 6.06 -5.40 3.42
CA ALA A 59 5.35 -5.02 4.64
C ALA A 59 5.07 -3.50 4.71
N LEU A 60 6.03 -2.66 4.29
CA LEU A 60 5.86 -1.21 4.17
C LEU A 60 4.78 -0.84 3.15
N LEU A 61 4.82 -1.45 1.97
CA LEU A 61 3.79 -1.28 0.93
C LEU A 61 2.41 -1.68 1.46
N PHE A 62 2.33 -2.84 2.11
CA PHE A 62 1.09 -3.34 2.68
C PHE A 62 0.57 -2.39 3.75
N SER A 63 1.42 -1.90 4.66
CA SER A 63 1.04 -0.96 5.71
C SER A 63 0.52 0.37 5.16
N LEU A 64 1.20 0.95 4.16
CA LEU A 64 0.78 2.20 3.52
C LEU A 64 -0.54 2.08 2.74
N LEU A 65 -0.86 0.89 2.22
CA LEU A 65 -2.15 0.55 1.60
C LEU A 65 -3.22 0.24 2.64
N LEU A 66 -2.84 -0.42 3.74
CA LEU A 66 -3.74 -0.83 4.79
C LEU A 66 -4.35 0.38 5.50
N VAL A 67 -3.58 1.45 5.75
CA VAL A 67 -4.07 2.68 6.40
C VAL A 67 -5.26 3.33 5.67
N PRO A 68 -5.18 3.69 4.36
CA PRO A 68 -6.31 4.27 3.64
C PRO A 68 -7.47 3.29 3.44
N LEU A 69 -7.18 1.99 3.28
CA LEU A 69 -8.21 0.95 3.20
C LEU A 69 -9.00 0.86 4.52
N LEU A 70 -8.29 0.81 5.65
CA LEU A 70 -8.89 0.73 6.97
C LEU A 70 -9.67 2.01 7.27
N TYR A 71 -9.15 3.19 6.93
CA TYR A 71 -9.86 4.46 7.08
C TYR A 71 -11.16 4.50 6.28
N ALA A 72 -11.16 4.02 5.03
CA ALA A 72 -12.37 3.95 4.21
C ALA A 72 -13.43 3.03 4.83
N ILE A 73 -13.02 1.83 5.29
CA ILE A 73 -13.92 0.88 5.96
C ILE A 73 -14.45 1.47 7.27
N TRP A 74 -13.61 2.13 8.06
CA TRP A 74 -14.01 2.74 9.33
C TRP A 74 -15.01 3.87 9.11
N LYS A 75 -14.79 4.69 8.08
CA LYS A 75 -15.73 5.76 7.69
C LYS A 75 -17.07 5.21 7.22
N GLU A 76 -17.07 4.13 6.43
CA GLU A 76 -18.30 3.47 6.00
C GLU A 76 -19.05 2.82 7.17
N MET A 77 -18.34 2.18 8.10
CA MET A 77 -18.95 1.63 9.32
C MET A 77 -19.50 2.72 10.24
N ALA A 78 -18.77 3.83 10.43
CA ALA A 78 -19.24 4.95 11.24
C ALA A 78 -20.53 5.56 10.68
N TRP A 79 -20.62 5.74 9.36
CA TRP A 79 -21.85 6.20 8.70
C TRP A 79 -23.02 5.24 8.86
N LYS A 80 -22.77 3.92 8.78
CA LYS A 80 -23.81 2.91 9.06
C LYS A 80 -24.23 2.90 10.54
N PHE A 81 -23.33 3.26 11.45
CA PHE A 81 -23.63 3.38 12.87
C PHE A 81 -24.46 4.64 13.19
N GLU A 82 -24.17 5.77 12.56
CA GLU A 82 -24.95 7.01 12.70
C GLU A 82 -26.36 6.86 12.10
N MET A 83 -26.51 6.25 10.92
CA MET A 83 -27.85 5.96 10.36
C MET A 83 -28.68 5.05 11.27
N LYS A 84 -28.04 4.10 11.94
CA LYS A 84 -28.73 3.20 12.87
C LYS A 84 -29.15 3.88 14.18
N ALA A 85 -28.54 5.01 14.53
CA ALA A 85 -28.94 5.81 15.69
C ALA A 85 -30.11 6.77 15.38
N GLU A 86 -30.35 7.11 14.11
CA GLU A 86 -31.48 7.97 13.70
C GLU A 86 -32.76 7.17 13.41
N ASP A 87 -32.65 5.88 13.03
CA ASP A 87 -33.81 4.98 12.85
C ASP A 87 -34.39 4.44 14.18
N ASP A 88 -33.72 4.65 15.31
CA ASP A 88 -34.14 4.21 16.66
C ASP A 88 -34.76 5.36 17.52
N VAL A 89 -35.06 6.54 16.92
CA VAL A 89 -35.75 7.70 17.56
C VAL A 89 -37.11 7.98 16.95
#